data_AF-A0A357SYD2-F1
#
_entry.id   AF-A0A357SYD2-F1
#
_cell.length_a   1.000
_cell.length_b   1.000
_cell.length_c   1.000
_cell.angle_alpha   90.00
_cell.angle_beta   90.00
_cell.angle_gamma   90.00
#
_symmetry.space_group_name_H-M   'P 1'
#
loop_
_entity.id
_entity.type
_entity.pdbx_description
1 polymer ?
#
loop_
_entity_poly.entity_id
_entity_poly.type
_entity_poly.pdbx_seq_one_letter_code
_entity_poly.pdbx_strand_id
1 'polypeptide(L)' 'MVNGQQSAKTLQLRAYQFFGQYVSEWQYVMAAIVMSIVPIIIFFLVMQKHIIRGIVAGAVKG' A
#
# COMPACT_ATOMS: atom_id res chain seq x y z
N MET A 1 25.87 15.60 2.12
CA MET A 1 24.49 15.37 1.64
C MET A 1 24.14 13.93 1.94
N VAL A 2 23.40 13.71 3.02
CA VAL A 2 23.35 12.44 3.76
C VAL A 2 22.44 11.43 3.06
N ASN A 3 23.06 10.32 2.61
CA ASN A 3 22.51 8.97 2.59
C ASN A 3 21.43 8.61 1.55
N GLY A 4 21.86 8.37 0.31
CA GLY A 4 21.06 7.73 -0.74
C GLY A 4 21.00 6.21 -0.60
N GLN A 5 20.51 5.69 0.54
CA GLN A 5 20.24 4.25 0.66
C GLN A 5 19.03 3.92 -0.22
N GLN A 6 19.29 3.50 -1.45
CA GLN A 6 18.25 3.08 -2.41
C GLN A 6 17.33 1.98 -1.85
N SER A 7 17.76 1.30 -0.79
CA SER A 7 17.00 0.29 -0.05
C SER A 7 15.87 0.84 0.83
N ALA A 8 15.90 2.12 1.22
CA ALA A 8 14.91 2.71 2.14
C ALA A 8 13.87 3.60 1.44
N LYS A 9 13.57 3.34 0.16
CA LYS A 9 12.52 4.07 -0.57
C LYS A 9 11.18 3.38 -0.39
N THR A 10 10.13 4.14 -0.09
CA THR A 10 8.76 3.62 -0.02
C THR A 10 8.35 3.03 -1.37
N LEU A 11 7.46 2.03 -1.34
CA LEU A 11 7.00 1.35 -2.56
C LEU A 11 6.45 2.36 -3.59
N GLN A 12 5.78 3.41 -3.13
CA GLN A 12 5.28 4.50 -3.98
C GLN A 12 6.42 5.32 -4.61
N LEU A 13 7.45 5.69 -3.84
CA LEU A 13 8.59 6.45 -4.37
C LEU A 13 9.39 5.65 -5.41
N ARG A 14 9.45 4.32 -5.28
CA ARG A 14 10.03 3.45 -6.31
C ARG A 14 9.14 3.32 -7.53
N ALA A 15 7.82 3.25 -7.35
CA ALA A 15 6.87 3.25 -8.45
C ALA A 15 6.99 4.51 -9.33
N TYR A 16 7.32 5.66 -8.72
CA TYR A 16 7.57 6.90 -9.45
C TYR A 16 8.77 6.83 -10.42
N GLN A 17 9.68 5.88 -10.26
CA GLN A 17 10.83 5.70 -11.17
C GLN A 17 10.42 5.05 -12.50
N PHE A 18 9.23 4.45 -12.58
CA PHE A 18 8.69 3.86 -13.81
C PHE A 18 8.05 4.90 -14.75
N PHE A 19 7.82 6.12 -14.26
CA PHE A 19 7.50 7.27 -15.12
C PHE A 19 8.81 7.78 -15.75
N GLY A 20 9.27 7.10 -16.80
CA GLY A 20 10.45 7.49 -17.55
C GLY A 20 10.24 8.82 -18.29
N GLN A 21 11.32 9.59 -18.44
CA GLN A 21 11.33 10.91 -19.11
C GLN A 21 10.95 10.85 -20.61
N TYR A 22 11.04 9.66 -21.25
CA TYR A 22 10.84 9.48 -22.69
C TYR A 22 9.81 8.39 -23.04
N VAL A 23 9.71 7.33 -22.23
CA VAL A 23 8.72 6.27 -22.39
C VAL A 23 8.26 5.88 -20.99
N SER A 24 6.96 6.03 -20.72
CA SER A 24 6.37 5.59 -19.46
C SER A 24 5.78 4.19 -19.64
N GLU A 25 6.34 3.24 -18.91
CA GLU A 25 5.90 1.84 -18.95
C GLU A 25 4.72 1.65 -17.99
N TRP A 26 3.53 1.95 -18.50
CA TRP A 26 2.29 1.93 -17.71
C TRP A 26 1.96 0.55 -17.13
N GLN A 27 2.38 -0.53 -17.79
CA GLN A 27 2.19 -1.90 -17.27
C GLN A 27 2.89 -2.09 -15.91
N TYR A 28 4.11 -1.55 -15.74
CA TYR A 28 4.84 -1.66 -14.48
C TYR A 28 4.26 -0.75 -13.39
N VAL A 29 3.78 0.44 -13.76
CA VAL A 29 3.10 1.35 -12.83
C VAL A 29 1.83 0.70 -12.28
N MET A 30 1.00 0.13 -13.15
CA MET A 30 -0.24 -0.56 -12.74
C MET A 30 0.06 -1.78 -11.85
N ALA A 31 1.09 -2.57 -12.19
CA ALA A 31 1.51 -3.70 -11.35
C ALA A 31 2.00 -3.24 -9.96
N ALA A 32 2.75 -2.14 -9.88
CA ALA A 32 3.20 -1.57 -8.61
C ALA A 32 2.03 -1.08 -7.74
N ILE A 33 0.99 -0.49 -8.35
CA ILE A 33 -0.23 -0.07 -7.64
C ILE A 33 -0.96 -1.29 -7.09
N VAL A 34 -1.17 -2.33 -7.89
CA VAL A 34 -1.81 -3.57 -7.42
C VAL A 34 -1.03 -4.18 -6.26
N MET A 35 0.30 -4.27 -6.36
CA MET A 35 1.15 -4.75 -5.28
C MET A 35 1.07 -3.88 -4.01
N SER A 36 0.81 -2.58 -4.13
CA SER A 36 0.67 -1.68 -2.98
C SER A 36 -0.60 -1.95 -2.16
N ILE A 37 -1.64 -2.52 -2.78
CA ILE A 37 -2.92 -2.83 -2.13
C ILE A 37 -2.86 -4.18 -1.40
N VAL A 38 -2.03 -5.12 -1.87
CA VAL A 38 -1.85 -6.46 -1.28
C VAL A 38 -1.68 -6.44 0.26
N PRO A 39 -0.76 -5.66 0.86
CA PRO A 39 -0.61 -5.65 2.32
C PRO A 39 -1.85 -5.14 3.07
N ILE A 40 -2.63 -4.24 2.46
CA ILE A 40 -3.89 -3.73 3.03
C ILE A 40 -4.93 -4.85 3.06
N ILE A 41 -5.03 -5.63 1.98
CA ILE A 41 -5.94 -6.78 1.92
C ILE A 41 -5.54 -7.83 2.96
N ILE A 42 -4.25 -8.17 3.06
CA ILE A 42 -3.74 -9.13 4.04
C ILE A 42 -4.08 -8.66 5.46
N PHE A 43 -3.79 -7.40 5.78
CA PHE A 43 -4.13 -6.81 7.08
C PHE A 43 -5.63 -6.90 7.37
N PHE A 44 -6.46 -6.54 6.38
CA PHE A 44 -7.91 -6.59 6.53
C PHE A 44 -8.41 -8.01 6.78
N LEU A 45 -7.91 -9.02 6.05
CA LEU A 45 -8.29 -10.42 6.23
C LEU A 45 -7.93 -10.96 7.62
N VAL A 46 -6.78 -10.55 8.17
CA VAL A 46 -6.36 -10.92 9.53
C VAL A 46 -7.23 -10.20 10.58
N MET A 47 -7.53 -8.92 10.35
CA MET A 47 -8.18 -8.06 11.34
C MET A 47 -9.71 -8.03 11.25
N GLN A 48 -10.31 -8.54 10.17
CA GLN A 48 -11.76 -8.44 9.88
C GLN A 48 -12.63 -8.80 11.09
N LYS A 49 -12.29 -9.87 11.80
CA LYS A 49 -13.05 -10.35 12.96
C LYS A 49 -12.96 -9.42 14.17
N HIS A 50 -11.82 -8.77 14.39
CA HIS A 50 -11.61 -7.83 15.48
C HIS A 50 -12.27 -6.48 15.19
N ILE A 51 -12.15 -5.99 13.95
CA ILE A 51 -12.80 -4.75 13.50
C ILE A 51 -14.32 -4.89 13.61
N ILE A 52 -14.91 -5.97 13.08
CA ILE A 52 -16.36 -6.20 13.14
C ILE A 52 -16.84 -6.29 14.59
N ARG A 53 -16.14 -7.03 15.46
CA ARG A 53 -16.49 -7.13 16.88
C ARG A 53 -16.41 -5.78 17.60
N GLY A 54 -15.40 -4.97 17.31
CA GLY A 54 -15.25 -3.62 17.88
C GLY A 54 -16.35 -2.67 17.43
N ILE A 55 -16.71 -2.68 16.15
CA ILE A 55 -17.80 -1.86 15.60
C ILE A 55 -19.14 -2.26 16.23
N VAL A 56 -19.43 -3.56 16.30
CA VAL A 56 -20.69 -4.05 16.91
C VAL A 56 -20.73 -3.68 18.39
N ALA A 57 -19.66 -3.90 19.16
CA ALA A 57 -19.61 -3.54 20.57
C ALA A 57 -19.81 -2.02 20.82
N GLY A 58 -19.30 -1.16 19.93
CA GLY A 58 -19.53 0.29 19.98
C GLY A 58 -20.96 0.68 19.60
N ALA A 59 -21.61 -0.07 18.70
CA ALA A 59 -22.97 0.22 18.23
C ALA A 59 -24.06 -0.10 19.27
N VAL A 60 -23.83 -1.04 20.20
CA VAL A 60 -24.83 -1.43 21.23
C VAL A 60 -24.79 -0.55 22.48
N LYS A 61 -23.84 0.37 22.60
CA LYS A 61 -23.69 1.26 23.77
C LYS A 61 -24.15 2.71 23.51
N GLY A 62 -24.74 2.95 22.34
CA GLY A 62 -25.49 4.18 22.02
C GLY A 62 -26.96 4.05 22.36
#